data_AF-A0A1R3KGA1-F1
#
_entry.id   AF-A0A1R3KGA1-F1
#
_cell.length_a   1.000
_cell.length_b   1.000
_cell.length_c   1.000
_cell.angle_alpha   90.00
_cell.angle_beta   90.00
_cell.angle_gamma   90.00
#
_symmetry.space_group_name_H-M   'P 1'
#
loop_
_entity.id
_entity.type
_entity.pdbx_description
1 polymer ?
#
loop_
_entity_poly.entity_id
_entity_poly.type
_entity_poly.pdbx_seq_one_letter_code
_entity_poly.pdbx_strand_id
1 'polypeptide(L)'
;MLFQGFRKIDTDKWEFANEAFQRGKKQHLLKNIQRRKSPRSQQVGSYLGTSTEAGRSELEGEVEKLTKEKSMLIQEVVELQQQQSTANRT
;
A
#
# COMPACT_ATOMS: atom_id res chain seq x y z
N MET A 1 -8.07 -19.43 15.42
CA MET A 1 -7.68 -18.80 14.14
C MET A 1 -8.95 -18.25 13.49
N LEU A 2 -9.22 -16.94 13.58
CA LEU A 2 -10.48 -16.35 13.09
C LEU A 2 -10.36 -16.02 11.60
N PHE A 3 -11.05 -16.78 10.74
CA PHE A 3 -11.22 -16.47 9.33
C PHE A 3 -12.15 -15.26 9.20
N GLN A 4 -11.59 -14.08 8.91
CA GLN A 4 -12.33 -12.90 8.45
C GLN A 4 -13.65 -12.61 9.20
N GLY A 5 -13.63 -12.58 10.53
CA GLY A 5 -14.79 -12.24 11.36
C GLY A 5 -15.86 -13.34 11.51
N PHE A 6 -15.72 -14.48 10.82
CA PHE A 6 -16.57 -15.65 11.03
C PHE A 6 -16.11 -16.42 12.27
N ARG A 7 -17.07 -16.71 13.16
CA ARG A 7 -16.85 -17.47 14.40
C ARG A 7 -17.37 -18.89 14.20
N LYS A 8 -16.62 -19.88 14.70
CA LYS A 8 -17.03 -21.30 14.71
C LYS A 8 -18.20 -21.46 15.69
N ILE A 9 -19.27 -22.12 15.26
CA ILE A 9 -20.50 -22.27 16.06
C ILE A 9 -20.65 -23.69 16.61
N ASP A 10 -20.32 -24.68 15.81
CA ASP A 10 -20.35 -26.09 16.19
C ASP A 10 -18.94 -26.67 16.07
N THR A 11 -18.50 -27.49 17.02
CA THR A 11 -17.17 -28.10 17.02
C THR A 11 -17.06 -29.27 16.05
N ASP A 12 -18.16 -30.00 15.85
CA ASP A 12 -18.24 -31.25 15.08
C ASP A 12 -18.69 -31.02 13.63
N LYS A 13 -19.23 -29.82 13.35
CA LYS A 13 -19.66 -29.41 12.01
C LYS A 13 -18.88 -28.20 11.51
N TRP A 14 -18.82 -28.05 10.20
CA TRP A 14 -18.23 -26.87 9.55
C TRP A 14 -19.25 -25.71 9.52
N GLU A 15 -19.75 -25.34 10.69
CA GLU A 15 -20.74 -24.28 10.87
C GLU A 15 -20.09 -23.01 11.43
N PHE A 16 -20.34 -21.89 10.74
CA PHE A 16 -19.75 -20.60 11.06
C PHE A 16 -20.82 -19.51 10.98
N ALA A 17 -20.73 -18.51 11.86
CA ALA A 17 -21.60 -17.33 11.81
C ALA A 17 -20.82 -16.03 11.76
N ASN A 18 -21.42 -15.04 11.11
CA ASN A 18 -21.01 -13.66 11.10
C ASN A 18 -22.28 -12.80 11.05
N GLU A 19 -22.45 -11.87 11.99
CA GLU A 19 -23.63 -11.01 12.09
C GLU A 19 -23.83 -10.15 10.83
N ALA A 20 -22.74 -9.83 10.14
CA ALA A 20 -22.73 -9.11 8.87
C ALA A 20 -22.96 -10.04 7.65
N PHE A 21 -23.30 -11.32 7.85
CA PHE A 21 -23.59 -12.27 6.79
C PHE A 21 -24.98 -12.89 6.99
N GLN A 22 -25.96 -12.44 6.21
CA GLN A 22 -27.31 -13.02 6.20
C GLN A 22 -27.80 -13.22 4.77
N ARG A 23 -28.49 -14.35 4.52
CA ARG A 23 -29.05 -14.68 3.21
C ARG A 23 -29.99 -13.56 2.75
N GLY A 24 -29.80 -13.10 1.50
CA GLY A 24 -30.62 -12.04 0.90
C GLY A 24 -30.26 -10.60 1.29
N LYS A 25 -29.38 -10.39 2.28
CA LYS A 25 -29.01 -9.03 2.76
C LYS A 25 -27.64 -8.58 2.27
N LYS A 26 -27.39 -8.75 0.97
CA LYS A 26 -26.09 -8.45 0.33
C LYS A 26 -25.70 -6.97 0.48
N GLN A 27 -26.63 -6.07 0.21
CA GLN A 27 -26.35 -4.64 0.04
C GLN A 27 -25.94 -3.92 1.33
N HIS A 28 -26.51 -4.31 2.47
CA HIS A 28 -26.31 -3.58 3.73
C HIS A 28 -25.36 -4.27 4.72
N LEU A 29 -25.23 -5.59 4.67
CA LEU A 29 -24.46 -6.32 5.67
C LEU A 29 -23.04 -6.65 5.18
N LEU A 30 -22.87 -7.06 3.91
CA LEU A 30 -21.55 -7.49 3.42
C LEU A 30 -20.52 -6.36 3.37
N LYS A 31 -20.93 -5.09 3.33
CA LYS A 31 -20.02 -3.93 3.40
C LYS A 31 -19.19 -3.91 4.69
N ASN A 32 -19.69 -4.56 5.75
CA ASN A 32 -19.02 -4.64 7.05
C ASN A 32 -18.04 -5.82 7.14
N ILE A 33 -18.01 -6.73 6.16
CA ILE A 33 -17.07 -7.86 6.10
C ILE A 33 -15.88 -7.44 5.24
N GLN A 34 -14.76 -7.13 5.89
CA GLN A 34 -13.53 -6.73 5.21
C GLN A 34 -12.41 -7.74 5.44
N ARG A 35 -11.63 -7.97 4.37
CA ARG A 35 -10.42 -8.79 4.46
C ARG A 35 -9.39 -8.06 5.28
N ARG A 36 -8.76 -8.77 6.22
CA ARG A 36 -7.62 -8.24 6.97
C ARG A 36 -6.53 -7.83 5.98
N LYS A 37 -6.11 -6.56 6.01
CA LYS A 37 -4.99 -6.08 5.20
C LYS A 37 -3.73 -6.82 5.68
N SER A 38 -2.98 -7.40 4.73
CA SER A 38 -1.65 -7.94 5.05
C SER A 38 -0.75 -6.76 5.41
N PRO A 39 0.14 -6.88 6.41
CA PRO A 39 1.14 -5.84 6.69
C PRO A 39 1.94 -5.46 5.43
N ARG A 40 2.18 -6.43 4.53
CA ARG A 40 2.90 -6.23 3.26
C ARG A 40 2.08 -5.52 2.18
N SER A 41 0.74 -5.51 2.31
CA SER A 41 -0.14 -4.89 1.31
C SER A 41 -0.24 -3.36 1.41
N GLN A 42 0.32 -2.75 2.47
CA GLN A 42 0.41 -1.29 2.59
C GLN A 42 1.28 -0.66 1.49
N GLN A 43 2.26 -1.39 0.95
CA GLN A 43 3.14 -0.86 -0.09
C GLN A 43 2.58 -0.98 -1.52
N VAL A 44 1.60 -1.87 -1.76
CA VAL A 44 1.13 -2.17 -3.12
C VAL A 44 -0.35 -1.79 -3.32
N GLY A 45 -1.17 -1.69 -2.28
CA GLY A 45 -2.63 -1.47 -2.41
C GLY A 45 -3.12 -0.02 -2.51
N SER A 46 -2.23 0.98 -2.64
CA SER A 46 -2.60 2.40 -2.54
C SER A 46 -3.44 2.93 -3.72
N TYR A 47 -3.59 2.18 -4.82
CA TYR A 47 -4.34 2.62 -5.99
C TYR A 47 -5.86 2.43 -5.90
N LEU A 48 -6.40 1.70 -4.89
CA LEU A 48 -7.84 1.44 -4.85
C LEU A 48 -8.43 1.40 -3.43
N GLY A 49 -8.87 2.57 -2.97
CA GLY A 49 -10.01 2.68 -2.04
C GLY A 49 -9.70 2.51 -0.56
N THR A 50 -9.15 3.56 0.06
CA THR A 50 -9.35 4.06 1.45
C THR A 50 -8.06 4.76 1.87
N SER A 51 -7.88 5.96 1.32
CA SER A 51 -6.82 6.86 1.70
C SER A 51 -7.23 7.56 2.99
N THR A 52 -6.78 7.05 4.14
CA THR A 52 -6.67 7.87 5.34
C THR A 52 -5.62 8.95 5.06
N GLU A 53 -5.99 10.22 5.21
CA GLU A 53 -5.19 11.39 4.78
C GLU A 53 -3.77 11.41 5.37
N ALA A 54 -3.59 10.87 6.58
CA ALA A 54 -2.28 10.75 7.22
C ALA A 54 -1.24 9.93 6.42
N GLY A 55 -1.66 8.92 5.65
CA GLY A 55 -0.75 8.07 4.88
C GLY A 55 -0.38 8.65 3.51
N ARG A 56 -1.12 9.64 3.00
CA ARG A 56 -0.79 10.33 1.74
C ARG A 56 0.29 11.37 1.94
N SER A 57 0.23 12.12 3.03
CA SER A 57 1.19 13.18 3.34
C SER A 57 2.61 12.63 3.58
N GLU A 58 2.74 11.45 4.18
CA GLU A 58 4.05 10.80 4.38
C GLU A 58 4.68 10.35 3.05
N LEU A 59 3.88 9.78 2.15
CA LEU A 59 4.33 9.38 0.82
C LEU A 59 4.69 10.59 -0.05
N GLU A 60 3.92 11.66 0.04
CA GLU A 60 4.21 12.92 -0.67
C GLU A 60 5.55 13.52 -0.22
N GLY A 61 5.84 13.50 1.08
CA GLY A 61 7.14 13.93 1.61
C GLY A 61 8.32 13.08 1.11
N GLU A 62 8.17 11.74 1.08
CA GLU A 62 9.22 10.86 0.58
C GLU A 62 9.46 11.07 -0.94
N VAL A 63 8.39 11.29 -1.71
CA VAL A 63 8.49 11.60 -3.15
C VAL A 63 9.23 12.92 -3.38
N GLU A 64 8.95 13.96 -2.58
CA GLU A 64 9.66 15.24 -2.70
C GLU A 64 11.15 15.08 -2.36
N LYS A 65 11.48 14.34 -1.30
CA LYS A 65 12.86 14.03 -0.91
C LYS A 65 13.60 13.27 -2.01
N LEU A 66 13.01 12.21 -2.55
CA LEU A 66 13.59 11.42 -3.64
C LEU A 66 13.81 12.26 -4.92
N THR A 67 12.92 13.21 -5.19
CA THR A 67 13.05 14.10 -6.34
C THR A 67 14.24 15.04 -6.20
N LYS A 68 14.50 15.55 -4.98
CA LYS A 68 15.68 16.36 -4.67
C LYS A 68 16.97 15.54 -4.78
N GLU A 69 17.00 14.35 -4.19
CA GLU A 69 18.15 13.43 -4.27
C GLU A 69 18.49 13.08 -5.72
N LYS A 70 17.48 12.73 -6.53
CA LYS A 70 17.66 12.47 -7.96
C LYS A 70 18.28 13.66 -8.68
N SER A 71 17.83 14.88 -8.38
CA SER A 71 18.31 16.09 -9.06
C SER A 71 19.78 16.38 -8.72
N MET A 72 20.18 16.19 -7.46
CA MET A 72 21.58 16.32 -7.04
C MET A 72 22.48 15.30 -7.75
N LEU A 73 22.05 14.03 -7.79
CA LEU A 73 22.80 12.97 -8.47
C LEU A 73 22.96 13.24 -9.97
N ILE A 74 21.91 13.77 -10.62
CA ILE A 74 21.99 14.16 -12.04
C ILE A 74 23.03 15.27 -12.23
N GLN A 75 23.05 16.27 -11.35
CA GLN A 75 24.02 17.36 -11.44
C GLN A 75 25.45 16.85 -11.29
N GLU A 76 25.72 15.98 -10.32
CA GLU A 76 27.04 15.35 -10.14
C GLU A 76 27.46 14.55 -11.37
N VAL A 77 26.54 13.76 -11.96
CA VAL A 77 26.80 13.01 -13.19
C VAL A 77 27.16 13.94 -14.34
N VAL A 78 26.46 15.07 -14.50
CA VAL A 78 26.77 16.07 -15.54
C VAL A 78 28.14 16.69 -15.33
N GLU A 79 28.49 17.04 -14.09
CA GLU A 79 29.81 17.60 -13.76
C GLU A 79 30.93 16.59 -14.05
N LEU A 80 30.78 15.33 -13.66
CA LEU A 80 31.74 14.27 -13.96
C LEU A 80 31.87 14.02 -15.47
N GLN A 81 30.76 14.03 -16.21
CA GLN A 81 30.79 13.93 -17.68
C GLN A 81 31.52 15.12 -18.33
N GLN A 82 31.30 16.34 -17.81
CA GLN A 82 31.98 17.53 -18.30
C GLN A 82 33.50 17.41 -18.08
N GLN A 83 33.92 17.03 -16.86
CA GLN A 83 35.33 16.81 -16.52
C GLN A 83 35.98 15.75 -17.41
N GLN A 84 35.30 14.62 -17.62
CA GLN A 84 35.79 13.54 -18.47
C GLN A 84 35.89 13.99 -19.93
N SER A 85 34.93 14.77 -20.42
CA SER A 85 34.97 15.33 -21.78
C SER A 85 36.12 16.32 -21.98
N THR A 86 36.43 17.14 -20.98
CA THR A 86 37.56 18.07 -21.03
C THR A 86 38.90 17.35 -20.94
N ALA A 87 39.00 16.34 -20.07
CA ALA A 87 40.20 15.53 -19.90
C ALA A 87 40.51 14.68 -21.15
N ASN A 88 39.50 14.18 -21.85
CA ASN A 88 39.67 13.41 -23.09
C ASN A 88 39.92 14.27 -24.34
N ARG A 89 39.86 15.60 -24.23
CA ARG A 89 39.96 16.53 -25.37
C ARG A 89 41.30 17.29 -25.40
N THR A 90 42.08 17.23 -24.32
CA THR A 90 43.51 17.56 -24.26
C THR A 90 44.35 16.32 -24.47
#